data_AF-A0AAD4D0S9-F1
#
_entry.id   AF-A0AAD4D0S9-F1
#
_cell.length_a   1.000
_cell.length_b   1.000
_cell.length_c   1.000
_cell.angle_alpha   90.00
_cell.angle_beta   90.00
_cell.angle_gamma   90.00
#
_symmetry.space_group_name_H-M   'P 1'
#
loop_
_entity.id
_entity.type
_entity.pdbx_description
1 polymer ?
#
loop_
_entity_poly.entity_id
_entity_poly.type
_entity_poly.pdbx_seq_one_letter_code
_entity_poly.pdbx_strand_id
1 'polypeptide(L)' 'YDGVVTPYTNGILNATASDPGQVQMRTLQDHCSYDFSGHVKIPYDPIVFNLVNSFLDPHAPQSVSCWSVLK' A
#
# COMPACT_ATOMS: atom_id res chain seq x y z
N TYR A 1 2.13 8.57 7.75
CA TYR A 1 2.76 9.90 7.75
C TYR A 1 2.08 10.87 6.77
N ASP A 2 0.83 10.59 6.39
CA ASP A 2 0.04 11.52 5.61
C ASP A 2 -0.25 12.77 6.45
N GLY A 3 0.16 13.93 5.96
CA GLY A 3 -0.07 15.25 6.59
C GLY A 3 -1.15 16.08 5.89
N VAL A 4 -1.81 15.54 4.87
CA VAL A 4 -2.86 16.20 4.08
C VAL A 4 -4.22 15.59 4.41
N VAL A 5 -4.33 14.26 4.40
CA VAL A 5 -5.55 13.54 4.74
C VAL A 5 -5.38 12.93 6.13
N THR A 6 -6.03 13.54 7.13
CA THR A 6 -5.92 13.14 8.54
C THR A 6 -7.29 12.91 9.19
N PRO A 7 -7.50 11.80 9.94
CA PRO A 7 -6.59 10.66 10.04
C PRO A 7 -6.44 9.95 8.68
N TYR A 8 -5.29 9.29 8.46
CA TYR A 8 -4.99 8.61 7.19
C TYR A 8 -6.06 7.55 6.83
N THR A 9 -6.77 7.05 7.84
CA THR A 9 -7.88 6.10 7.72
C THR A 9 -9.08 6.65 6.95
N ASN A 10 -9.18 7.97 6.74
CA ASN A 10 -10.25 8.56 5.92
C ASN A 10 -10.21 8.10 4.45
N GLY A 11 -9.08 7.54 3.98
CA GLY A 11 -8.95 6.94 2.65
C GLY A 11 -9.30 5.45 2.58
N ILE A 12 -9.66 4.81 3.70
CA ILE A 12 -9.98 3.38 3.74
C ILE A 12 -11.35 3.12 3.11
N LEU A 13 -11.41 2.14 2.21
CA LEU A 13 -12.66 1.62 1.66
C LEU A 13 -13.21 0.51 2.54
N ASN A 14 -14.52 0.52 2.76
CA ASN A 14 -15.20 -0.56 3.47
C ASN A 14 -15.54 -1.68 2.49
N ALA A 15 -15.12 -2.90 2.80
CA ALA A 15 -15.67 -4.07 2.13
C ALA A 15 -17.16 -4.19 2.44
N THR A 16 -17.94 -4.71 1.48
CA THR A 16 -19.34 -5.03 1.75
C THR A 16 -19.40 -6.30 2.62
N ALA A 17 -20.40 -6.40 3.51
CA ALA A 17 -20.56 -7.59 4.34
C ALA A 17 -20.76 -8.88 3.51
N SER A 18 -21.29 -8.74 2.30
CA SER A 18 -21.50 -9.82 1.33
C SER A 18 -20.23 -10.29 0.63
N ASP A 19 -19.16 -9.49 0.60
CA ASP A 19 -17.89 -9.86 -0.01
C ASP A 19 -16.72 -9.18 0.73
N PRO A 20 -16.22 -9.79 1.81
CA PRO A 20 -15.09 -9.24 2.56
C PRO A 20 -13.76 -9.27 1.78
N GLY A 21 -13.69 -10.01 0.66
CA GLY A 21 -12.50 -10.09 -0.19
C GLY A 21 -12.40 -9.00 -1.26
N GLN A 22 -13.46 -8.24 -1.47
CA GLN A 22 -13.56 -7.21 -2.51
C GLN A 22 -12.54 -6.07 -2.35
N VAL A 23 -12.09 -5.83 -1.12
CA VAL A 23 -11.20 -4.71 -0.78
C VAL A 23 -9.98 -5.22 -0.01
N GLN A 24 -8.79 -4.91 -0.51
CA GLN A 24 -7.53 -5.16 0.20
C GLN A 24 -6.87 -3.84 0.58
N MET A 25 -6.98 -3.46 1.85
CA MET A 25 -6.31 -2.26 2.37
C MET A 25 -4.88 -2.60 2.76
N ARG A 26 -3.94 -1.73 2.37
CA ARG A 26 -2.51 -1.88 2.63
C ARG A 26 -1.99 -0.59 3.26
N THR A 27 -1.33 -0.70 4.41
CA THR A 27 -0.58 0.41 5.00
C THR A 27 0.88 0.25 4.61
N LEU A 28 1.51 1.30 4.07
CA LEU A 28 2.91 1.26 3.65
C LEU A 28 3.84 0.77 4.79
N GLN A 29 3.58 1.22 6.01
CA GLN A 29 4.38 0.87 7.17
C GLN A 29 4.31 -0.60 7.58
N ASP A 30 3.28 -1.35 7.16
CA ASP A 30 3.19 -2.80 7.38
C ASP A 30 4.17 -3.57 6.47
N HIS A 31 4.55 -2.98 5.33
CA HIS A 31 5.52 -3.54 4.38
C HIS A 31 6.94 -3.01 4.61
N CYS A 32 7.05 -1.79 5.11
CA CYS A 32 8.32 -1.24 5.55
C CYS A 32 8.16 -0.23 6.68
N SER A 33 8.48 -0.64 7.91
CA SER A 33 8.39 0.21 9.11
C SER A 33 9.36 1.40 9.10
N TYR A 34 10.35 1.40 8.21
CA TYR A 34 11.30 2.49 8.02
C TYR A 34 10.89 3.46 6.90
N ASP A 35 9.79 3.19 6.20
CA ASP A 35 9.28 4.08 5.17
C ASP A 35 8.25 5.06 5.75
N PHE A 36 8.63 6.34 5.75
CA PHE A 36 7.83 7.45 6.28
C PHE A 36 7.25 8.35 5.18
N SER A 37 7.15 7.84 3.94
CA SER A 37 6.54 8.56 2.82
C SER A 37 5.14 9.10 3.19
N GLY A 38 4.96 10.40 2.98
CA GLY A 38 3.69 11.11 3.20
C GLY A 38 2.85 11.22 1.91
N HIS A 39 1.80 12.04 1.98
CA HIS A 39 0.77 12.15 0.93
C HIS A 39 1.32 12.27 -0.50
N VAL A 40 2.23 13.22 -0.71
CA VAL A 40 2.78 13.53 -2.04
C VAL A 40 3.76 12.47 -2.51
N LYS A 41 4.41 11.75 -1.58
CA LYS A 41 5.47 10.79 -1.91
C LYS A 41 4.95 9.37 -2.14
N ILE A 42 3.83 8.98 -1.52
CA ILE A 42 3.20 7.65 -1.69
C ILE A 42 3.04 7.22 -3.16
N PRO A 43 2.56 8.09 -4.09
CA PRO A 43 2.40 7.69 -5.49
C PRO A 43 3.71 7.41 -6.24
N TYR A 44 4.85 7.83 -5.69
CA TYR A 44 6.18 7.65 -6.27
C TYR A 44 7.02 6.61 -5.51
N ASP A 45 6.43 5.99 -4.49
CA ASP A 45 7.14 5.10 -3.58
C ASP A 45 7.35 3.71 -4.23
N PRO A 46 8.59 3.21 -4.34
CA PRO A 46 8.85 1.92 -4.99
C PRO A 46 8.14 0.74 -4.31
N ILE A 47 7.94 0.80 -2.98
CA ILE A 47 7.23 -0.26 -2.25
C ILE A 47 5.75 -0.23 -2.64
N VAL A 48 5.15 0.96 -2.72
CA VAL A 48 3.77 1.13 -3.19
C VAL A 48 3.61 0.66 -4.63
N PHE A 49 4.53 1.00 -5.53
CA PHE A 49 4.51 0.47 -6.91
C PHE A 49 4.57 -1.05 -6.96
N ASN A 50 5.43 -1.69 -6.17
CA ASN A 50 5.51 -3.15 -6.10
C ASN A 50 4.22 -3.78 -5.54
N LEU A 51 3.54 -3.14 -4.58
CA LEU A 51 2.24 -3.59 -4.08
C LEU A 51 1.16 -3.54 -5.18
N VAL A 52 1.11 -2.44 -5.93
CA VAL A 52 0.17 -2.30 -7.05
C VAL A 52 0.47 -3.33 -8.13
N ASN A 53 1.75 -3.53 -8.48
CA ASN A 53 2.16 -4.52 -9.47
C ASN A 53 1.82 -5.96 -9.03
N SER A 54 2.08 -6.31 -7.77
CA SER A 54 1.71 -7.60 -7.18
C SER A 54 0.20 -7.86 -7.25
N PHE A 55 -0.61 -6.82 -7.08
CA PHE A 55 -2.07 -6.93 -7.19
C PHE A 55 -2.54 -7.12 -8.64
N LEU A 56 -1.93 -6.42 -9.60
CA LEU A 56 -2.35 -6.45 -11.00
C LEU A 56 -1.84 -7.67 -11.78
N ASP A 57 -0.66 -8.18 -11.43
CA ASP A 57 -0.02 -9.30 -12.11
C ASP A 57 0.28 -10.46 -11.13
N PRO A 58 -0.38 -11.63 -11.28
CA PRO A 58 -0.12 -12.79 -10.43
C PRO A 58 1.29 -13.39 -10.63
N HIS A 59 2.00 -13.06 -11.70
CA HIS A 59 3.39 -13.48 -11.93
C HIS A 59 4.42 -12.54 -11.31
N ALA A 60 4.02 -11.34 -10.86
CA ALA A 60 4.89 -10.42 -10.15
C ALA A 60 5.25 -10.95 -8.74
N PRO A 61 6.36 -10.48 -8.13
CA PRO A 61 6.70 -10.82 -6.75
C PRO A 61 5.57 -10.46 -5.77
N GLN A 62 4.95 -11.47 -5.18
CA GLN A 62 3.82 -11.29 -4.25
C GLN A 62 4.25 -10.90 -2.83
N SER A 63 5.52 -11.07 -2.50
CA SER A 63 6.10 -10.62 -1.24
C SER A 63 6.78 -9.27 -1.45
N VAL A 64 6.16 -8.23 -0.90
CA VAL A 64 6.66 -6.85 -0.95
C VAL A 64 7.09 -6.42 0.45
N SER A 65 8.33 -5.94 0.56
CA SER A 65 8.96 -5.52 1.81
C SER A 65 9.86 -4.30 1.60
N CYS A 66 10.54 -3.82 2.65
CA CYS A 66 11.58 -2.78 2.52
C CYS A 66 12.61 -3.08 1.41
N TRP A 67 12.94 -4.35 1.17
CA TRP A 67 13.94 -4.73 0.16
C TRP A 67 13.46 -4.56 -1.28
N SER A 68 12.15 -4.36 -1.49
CA SER A 68 11.57 -4.15 -2.81
C SER A 68 12.01 -2.84 -3.45
N VAL A 69 12.64 -1.92 -2.71
CA VAL A 69 13.24 -0.69 -3.26
C VAL A 69 14.49 -0.95 -4.10
N LEU A 70 15.08 -2.15 -4.03
CA LEU A 70 16.30 -2.53 -4.76
C LEU A 70 16.01 -3.27 -6.08
N LYS A 71 14.74 -3.45 -6.42
CA LYS A 71 14.30 -4.11 -7.66
C LYS A 71 13.90 -3.07 -8.69
#